data_AF-A0A8J6R9G5-F1
#
_entry.id   AF-A0A8J6R9G5-F1
#
_cell.length_a   1.000
_cell.length_b   1.000
_cell.length_c   1.000
_cell.angle_alpha   90.00
_cell.angle_beta   90.00
_cell.angle_gamma   90.00
#
_symmetry.space_group_name_H-M   'P 1'
#
loop_
_entity.id
_entity.type
_entity.pdbx_description
1 polymer ?
#
loop_
_entity_poly.entity_id
_entity_poly.type
_entity_poly.pdbx_seq_one_letter_code
_entity_poly.pdbx_strand_id
1 'polypeptide(L)'
;MARTIEHGTELRPHVDRCDWYSHAEFAEPYAQLSGNIYLSVGDTGGELAIWNSRPEHASNPIACECSVDRDYLGEPDLTLTPRVGEMILINSQLVHAVGKVRGLRSTLSFFLVLQTKDSPLWMYH
;
A
#
# COMPACT_ATOMS: atom_id res chain seq x y z
N MET A 1 0.24 12.52 3.30
CA MET A 1 0.50 12.24 4.74
C MET A 1 1.90 11.66 4.90
N ALA A 2 2.65 12.02 5.95
CA ALA A 2 3.92 11.34 6.24
C ALA A 2 3.65 10.01 6.97
N ARG A 3 4.25 8.91 6.52
CA ARG A 3 4.20 7.61 7.19
C ARG A 3 5.60 7.20 7.60
N THR A 4 5.74 6.73 8.83
CA THR A 4 7.01 6.28 9.39
C THR A 4 6.86 4.83 9.87
N ILE A 5 7.87 4.02 9.58
CA ILE A 5 8.01 2.65 10.06
C ILE A 5 9.33 2.61 10.85
N GLU A 6 9.21 2.31 12.14
CA GLU A 6 10.30 2.32 13.11
C GLU A 6 11.09 1.02 13.10
N HIS A 7 12.29 1.05 13.67
CA HIS A 7 13.14 -0.11 13.78
C HIS A 7 12.41 -1.32 14.39
N GLY A 8 12.52 -2.47 13.73
CA GLY A 8 11.92 -3.74 14.16
C GLY A 8 10.43 -3.86 13.83
N THR A 9 9.81 -2.84 13.24
CA THR A 9 8.39 -2.83 12.86
C THR A 9 8.22 -3.08 11.36
N GLU A 10 7.01 -3.48 10.99
CA GLU A 10 6.61 -3.84 9.63
C GLU A 10 5.22 -3.26 9.33
N LEU A 11 4.85 -3.24 8.05
CA LEU A 11 3.47 -3.05 7.64
C LEU A 11 2.95 -4.38 7.12
N ARG A 12 2.04 -4.99 7.87
CA ARG A 12 1.48 -6.31 7.54
C ARG A 12 0.74 -6.30 6.21
N PRO A 13 0.54 -7.47 5.57
CA PRO A 13 -0.25 -7.56 4.35
C PRO A 13 -1.63 -6.92 4.49
N HIS A 14 -1.96 -6.01 3.59
CA HIS A 14 -3.22 -5.28 3.53
C HIS A 14 -3.51 -4.85 2.08
N VAL A 15 -4.68 -4.23 1.89
CA VAL A 15 -5.03 -3.48 0.69
C VAL A 15 -5.57 -2.12 1.10
N ASP A 16 -5.40 -1.12 0.26
CA ASP A 16 -6.04 0.18 0.43
C ASP A 16 -7.09 0.37 -0.66
N ARG A 17 -8.35 0.57 -0.25
CA ARG A 17 -9.50 0.71 -1.14
C ARG A 17 -10.42 1.82 -0.64
N CYS A 18 -10.48 2.95 -1.35
CA CYS A 18 -11.26 4.12 -0.92
C CYS A 18 -12.75 3.79 -0.74
N ASP A 19 -13.27 2.88 -1.57
CA ASP A 19 -14.66 2.42 -1.57
C ASP A 19 -15.03 1.50 -0.40
N TRP A 20 -14.03 0.98 0.33
CA TRP A 20 -14.26 0.22 1.56
C TRP A 20 -14.17 1.07 2.82
N TYR A 21 -13.59 2.26 2.70
CA TYR A 21 -13.54 3.26 3.75
C TYR A 21 -14.63 4.30 3.56
N SER A 22 -14.81 5.18 4.55
CA SER A 22 -15.87 6.20 4.57
C SER A 22 -15.71 7.34 3.55
N HIS A 23 -14.94 7.16 2.47
CA HIS A 23 -14.79 8.13 1.38
C HIS A 23 -15.91 7.93 0.35
N ALA A 24 -17.14 8.25 0.75
CA ALA A 24 -18.33 8.09 -0.07
C ALA A 24 -18.26 8.86 -1.40
N GLU A 25 -17.41 9.89 -1.48
CA GLU A 25 -17.13 10.65 -2.70
C GLU A 25 -16.43 9.83 -3.80
N PHE A 26 -15.80 8.71 -3.45
CA PHE A 26 -15.09 7.81 -4.37
C PHE A 26 -15.69 6.40 -4.38
N ALA A 27 -17.01 6.29 -4.26
CA ALA A 27 -17.69 5.00 -4.39
C ALA A 27 -17.37 4.35 -5.76
N GLU A 28 -16.94 3.09 -5.76
CA GLU A 28 -16.64 2.29 -6.96
C GLU A 28 -15.66 2.98 -7.96
N PRO A 29 -14.41 3.25 -7.56
CA PRO A 29 -13.44 3.92 -8.42
C PRO A 29 -13.08 3.02 -9.62
N TYR A 30 -12.96 3.61 -10.82
CA TYR A 30 -12.45 2.91 -12.00
C TYR A 30 -11.02 2.40 -11.78
N ALA A 31 -10.17 3.21 -11.14
CA ALA A 31 -8.82 2.80 -10.73
C ALA A 31 -8.37 3.55 -9.47
N GLN A 32 -7.51 2.90 -8.68
CA GLN A 32 -6.85 3.50 -7.52
C GLN A 32 -5.38 3.08 -7.48
N LEU A 33 -4.50 4.03 -7.19
CA LEU A 33 -3.09 3.78 -6.90
C LEU A 33 -2.74 4.35 -5.54
N SER A 34 -1.81 3.71 -4.82
CA SER A 34 -1.08 4.37 -3.74
C SER A 34 0.27 4.84 -4.26
N GLY A 35 0.68 6.02 -3.81
CA GLY A 35 1.96 6.63 -4.13
C GLY A 35 2.76 6.89 -2.87
N ASN A 36 4.02 6.49 -2.88
CA ASN A 36 4.95 6.72 -1.78
C ASN A 36 6.25 7.34 -2.30
N ILE A 37 6.58 8.53 -1.82
CA ILE A 37 7.88 9.18 -2.04
C ILE A 37 8.77 8.86 -0.84
N TYR A 38 9.91 8.22 -1.06
CA TYR A 38 10.77 7.71 0.01
C TYR A 38 11.72 8.79 0.51
N LEU A 39 11.53 9.20 1.76
CA LEU A 39 12.38 10.18 2.45
C LEU A 39 13.52 9.48 3.21
N SER A 40 13.28 8.25 3.66
CA SER A 40 14.28 7.34 4.27
C SER A 40 13.84 5.89 4.07
N VAL A 41 14.78 4.94 3.94
CA VAL A 41 14.50 3.53 3.60
C VAL A 41 14.97 2.51 4.65
N GLY A 42 15.62 2.96 5.73
CA GLY A 42 16.28 2.08 6.69
C GLY A 42 17.64 1.56 6.19
N ASP A 43 18.36 0.85 7.06
CA ASP A 43 19.66 0.23 6.75
C ASP A 43 19.50 -1.07 5.95
N THR A 44 18.54 -1.91 6.38
CA THR A 44 18.22 -3.23 5.80
C THR A 44 16.75 -3.55 6.04
N GLY A 45 16.15 -4.38 5.19
CA GLY A 45 14.74 -4.69 5.27
C GLY A 45 13.87 -3.55 4.74
N GLY A 46 12.58 -3.54 5.08
CA GLY A 46 11.66 -2.49 4.64
C GLY A 46 11.29 -2.56 3.14
N GLU A 47 11.55 -3.69 2.49
CA GLU A 47 11.16 -3.96 1.12
C GLU A 47 9.63 -3.94 0.98
N LEU A 48 9.16 -3.42 -0.15
CA LEU A 48 7.75 -3.44 -0.52
C LEU A 48 7.47 -4.76 -1.25
N ALA A 49 6.67 -5.61 -0.62
CA ALA A 49 6.21 -6.88 -1.17
C ALA A 49 4.79 -6.73 -1.71
N ILE A 50 4.53 -7.28 -2.90
CA ILE A 50 3.25 -7.19 -3.60
C ILE A 50 2.87 -8.59 -4.09
N TRP A 51 1.62 -8.97 -3.84
CA TRP A 51 1.02 -10.20 -4.36
C TRP A 51 -0.06 -9.81 -5.37
N ASN A 52 -0.15 -10.56 -6.48
CA ASN A 52 -1.19 -10.41 -7.49
C ASN A 52 -2.51 -11.05 -7.02
N SER A 53 -2.94 -10.65 -5.83
CA SER A 53 -4.18 -11.05 -5.18
C SER A 53 -4.97 -9.79 -4.88
N ARG A 54 -6.25 -9.78 -5.27
CA ARG A 54 -7.17 -8.66 -5.04
C ARG A 54 -8.38 -9.18 -4.28
N PRO A 55 -8.47 -8.92 -2.97
CA PRO A 55 -9.64 -9.31 -2.20
C PRO A 55 -10.92 -8.63 -2.76
N GLU A 56 -11.99 -9.40 -2.91
CA GLU A 56 -13.23 -8.91 -3.55
C GLU A 56 -14.20 -8.26 -2.56
N HIS A 57 -14.14 -8.65 -1.28
CA HIS A 57 -15.05 -8.21 -0.23
C HIS A 57 -14.30 -7.61 0.95
N ALA A 58 -14.86 -6.55 1.54
CA ALA A 58 -14.32 -5.93 2.76
C ALA A 58 -14.30 -6.88 3.98
N SER A 59 -15.14 -7.92 3.96
CA SER A 59 -15.14 -8.99 4.97
C SER A 59 -13.96 -9.96 4.83
N ASN A 60 -13.16 -9.85 3.76
CA ASN A 60 -11.95 -10.65 3.61
C ASN A 60 -10.98 -10.30 4.74
N PRO A 61 -10.38 -11.28 5.43
CA PRO A 61 -9.43 -11.02 6.51
C PRO A 61 -8.20 -10.18 6.10
N ILE A 62 -7.84 -10.13 4.80
CA ILE A 62 -6.78 -9.27 4.27
C ILE A 62 -7.27 -7.81 4.08
N ALA A 63 -8.57 -7.65 3.88
CA ALA A 63 -9.24 -6.35 3.72
C ALA A 63 -9.53 -5.68 5.05
N CYS A 64 -9.90 -6.47 6.05
CA CYS A 64 -9.97 -6.02 7.43
C CYS A 64 -8.52 -5.92 7.92
N GLU A 65 -8.10 -4.82 8.55
CA GLU A 65 -6.72 -4.60 9.04
C GLU A 65 -6.21 -5.69 10.03
N CYS A 66 -7.03 -6.70 10.31
CA CYS A 66 -6.75 -7.96 10.98
C CYS A 66 -5.88 -8.91 10.13
N SER A 67 -4.68 -8.46 9.81
CA SER A 67 -3.44 -9.24 9.73
C SER A 67 -3.58 -10.71 9.31
N VAL A 68 -3.70 -10.96 8.01
CA VAL A 68 -3.37 -12.27 7.47
C VAL A 68 -1.88 -12.50 7.61
N ASP A 69 -1.52 -13.65 8.18
CA ASP A 69 -0.12 -14.04 8.29
C ASP A 69 0.47 -14.16 6.89
N ARG A 70 1.67 -13.60 6.70
CA ARG A 70 2.38 -13.62 5.41
C ARG A 70 2.53 -15.05 4.89
N ASP A 71 2.64 -16.01 5.80
CA ASP A 71 2.77 -17.43 5.50
C ASP A 71 1.56 -18.01 4.75
N TYR A 72 0.37 -17.40 4.87
CA TYR A 72 -0.82 -17.82 4.10
C TYR A 72 -0.82 -17.32 2.65
N LEU A 73 -0.02 -16.30 2.33
CA LEU A 73 0.03 -15.69 1.01
C LEU A 73 1.10 -16.30 0.09
N GLY A 74 2.04 -17.05 0.67
CA GLY A 74 3.22 -17.54 -0.05
C GLY A 74 4.18 -16.41 -0.42
N GLU A 75 5.06 -16.68 -1.38
CA GLU A 75 6.05 -15.69 -1.85
C GLU A 75 5.38 -14.55 -2.62
N PRO A 76 5.84 -13.30 -2.45
CA PRO A 76 5.33 -12.17 -3.22
C PRO A 76 5.70 -12.30 -4.70
N ASP A 77 4.76 -11.94 -5.57
CA ASP A 77 4.99 -11.87 -7.02
C ASP A 77 6.00 -10.77 -7.40
N LEU A 78 6.11 -9.73 -6.58
CA LEU A 78 7.06 -8.64 -6.75
C LEU A 78 7.57 -8.14 -5.40
N THR A 79 8.89 -8.01 -5.28
CA THR A 79 9.55 -7.34 -4.16
C THR A 79 10.39 -6.18 -4.68
N LEU A 80 10.19 -4.99 -4.12
CA LEU A 80 10.92 -3.78 -4.49
C LEU A 80 11.75 -3.30 -3.29
N THR A 81 13.00 -2.94 -3.55
CA THR A 81 13.90 -2.28 -2.60
C THR A 81 13.99 -0.80 -2.95
N PRO A 82 13.24 0.08 -2.27
CA PRO A 82 13.17 1.50 -2.63
C PRO A 82 14.47 2.25 -2.30
N ARG A 83 14.69 3.37 -2.97
CA ARG A 83 15.77 4.32 -2.68
C ARG A 83 15.22 5.68 -2.25
N VAL A 84 16.01 6.41 -1.48
CA VAL A 84 15.67 7.79 -1.10
C VAL A 84 15.49 8.64 -2.36
N GLY A 85 14.37 9.38 -2.42
CA GLY A 85 13.97 10.21 -3.55
C GLY A 85 13.15 9.48 -4.61
N GLU A 86 13.02 8.16 -4.56
CA GLU A 86 12.14 7.44 -5.48
C GLU A 86 10.67 7.65 -5.11
N MET A 87 9.84 7.68 -6.15
CA MET A 87 8.39 7.58 -6.03
C MET A 87 7.95 6.24 -6.60
N ILE A 88 7.28 5.43 -5.79
CA ILE A 88 6.69 4.16 -6.23
C ILE A 88 5.18 4.32 -6.23
N LEU A 89 4.56 4.00 -7.37
CA LEU A 89 3.12 3.91 -7.54
C LEU A 89 2.74 2.44 -7.67
N ILE A 90 1.77 1.97 -6.88
CA ILE A 90 1.23 0.60 -6.98
C ILE A 90 -0.28 0.62 -7.10
N ASN A 91 -0.84 -0.43 -7.68
CA ASN A 91 -2.26 -0.71 -7.55
C ASN A 91 -2.53 -1.12 -6.09
N SER A 92 -3.03 -0.20 -5.28
CA SER A 92 -3.21 -0.39 -3.83
C SER A 92 -4.31 -1.40 -3.49
N GLN A 93 -5.09 -1.82 -4.50
CA GLN A 93 -6.10 -2.85 -4.36
C GLN A 93 -5.51 -4.26 -4.39
N LEU A 94 -4.24 -4.40 -4.78
CA LEU A 94 -3.48 -5.64 -4.64
C LEU A 94 -2.93 -5.75 -3.23
N VAL A 95 -2.85 -6.97 -2.71
CA VAL A 95 -2.25 -7.23 -1.39
C VAL A 95 -0.79 -6.77 -1.40
N HIS A 96 -0.43 -5.94 -0.43
CA HIS A 96 0.94 -5.46 -0.30
C HIS A 96 1.34 -5.31 1.18
N ALA A 97 2.64 -5.37 1.42
CA ALA A 97 3.24 -5.32 2.75
C ALA A 97 4.59 -4.63 2.72
N VAL A 98 5.05 -4.16 3.87
CA VAL A 98 6.42 -3.69 4.06
C VAL A 98 7.10 -4.60 5.07
N GLY A 99 8.21 -5.23 4.68
CA GLY A 99 8.99 -6.09 5.57
C GLY A 99 9.52 -5.34 6.80
N LYS A 100 9.95 -6.09 7.82
CA LYS A 100 10.60 -5.50 9.00
C LYS A 100 11.77 -4.62 8.60
N VAL A 101 11.81 -3.40 9.12
CA VAL A 101 12.89 -2.45 8.84
C VAL A 101 13.91 -2.44 9.96
N ARG A 102 15.19 -2.37 9.62
CA ARG A 102 16.26 -1.97 10.54
C ARG A 102 16.56 -0.48 10.32
N GLY A 103 16.26 0.35 11.32
CA GLY A 103 16.41 1.80 11.21
C GLY A 103 15.08 2.48 10.87
N LEU A 104 15.13 3.69 10.31
CA LEU A 104 13.94 4.50 10.04
C LEU A 104 13.58 4.43 8.55
N ARG A 105 12.36 3.99 8.24
CA ARG A 105 11.77 4.14 6.90
C ARG A 105 10.66 5.18 6.96
N SER A 106 10.74 6.21 6.13
CA SER A 106 9.74 7.28 6.09
C SER A 106 9.35 7.61 4.65
N THR A 107 8.06 7.80 4.42
CA THR A 107 7.49 8.13 3.12
C THR A 107 6.54 9.32 3.22
N LEU A 108 6.49 10.13 2.17
CA LEU A 108 5.33 10.97 1.89
C LEU A 108 4.35 10.15 1.04
N SER A 109 3.21 9.81 1.64
CA SER A 109 2.21 8.92 1.07
C SER A 109 0.98 9.70 0.60
N PHE A 110 0.39 9.26 -0.50
CA PHE A 110 -0.86 9.75 -1.06
C PHE A 110 -1.54 8.64 -1.87
N PHE A 111 -2.78 8.87 -2.26
CA PHE A 111 -3.54 8.02 -3.16
C PHE A 111 -3.97 8.81 -4.39
N LEU A 112 -4.11 8.09 -5.50
CA LEU A 112 -4.64 8.60 -6.76
C LEU A 112 -5.89 7.80 -7.11
N VAL A 113 -6.99 8.48 -7.41
CA VAL A 113 -8.25 7.85 -7.81
C VAL A 113 -8.72 8.40 -9.14
N LEU A 114 -9.14 7.49 -10.01
CA LEU A 114 -9.83 7.77 -11.24
C LEU A 114 -11.27 7.23 -11.11
N GLN A 115 -12.27 8.12 -11.18
CA GLN A 115 -13.67 7.74 -10.97
C GLN A 115 -14.25 7.08 -12.24
N THR A 116 -13.98 7.69 -13.39
CA THR A 116 -14.32 7.19 -14.73
C THR A 116 -13.16 7.48 -15.68
N LYS A 117 -13.16 6.86 -16.86
CA LYS A 117 -12.11 7.07 -17.88
C LYS A 117 -11.95 8.53 -18.32
N ASP A 118 -13.01 9.32 -18.20
CA ASP A 118 -13.06 10.72 -18.67
C ASP A 118 -12.99 11.73 -17.50
N SER A 119 -12.92 11.25 -16.25
CA SER A 119 -12.79 12.11 -15.08
C SER A 119 -11.34 12.56 -14.85
N PRO A 120 -11.11 13.72 -14.20
CA PRO A 120 -9.79 14.09 -13.70
C PRO A 120 -9.21 13.03 -12.75
N LEU A 121 -7.88 12.98 -12.67
CA LEU A 121 -7.19 12.20 -11.65
C LEU A 121 -7.23 12.96 -10.31
N TRP A 122 -7.89 12.37 -9.32
CA TRP A 122 -7.96 12.92 -7.97
C TRP A 122 -6.78 12.45 -7.14
N MET A 123 -6.26 13.31 -6.28
CA MET A 123 -5.24 12.98 -5.29
C MET A 123 -5.77 13.27 -3.89
N TYR A 124 -5.65 12.31 -2.98
CA TYR A 124 -6.00 12.44 -1.56
C TYR A 124 -4.94 11.75 -0.68
N HIS A 125 -5.04 11.87 0.64
CA HIS A 125 -4.08 11.29 1.58
C HIS A 125 -4.72 10.85 2.88
#